data_AF-A0A5K8A061-F1
#
_entry.id   AF-A0A5K8A061-F1
#
_cell.length_a   1.000
_cell.length_b   1.000
_cell.length_c   1.000
_cell.angle_alpha   90.00
_cell.angle_beta   90.00
_cell.angle_gamma   90.00
#
_symmetry.space_group_name_H-M   'P 1'
#
loop_
_entity.id
_entity.type
_entity.pdbx_description
1 polymer ?
#
loop_
_entity_poly.entity_id
_entity_poly.type
_entity_poly.pdbx_seq_one_letter_code
_entity_poly.pdbx_strand_id
1 'polypeptide(L)'
;MLNCFFNNFDSAKEYTHSQIQKIIESRRNVLCFYAIETGFKRCALALNFDEYNQKDGAVPLHILLDKEVWALSLTQGKELQDQYNSSLIGKNIIVIYTAQGCSGWFSLKFDLGKYTAATSK
;
A
#
# COMPACT_ATOMS: atom_id res chain seq x y z
N MET A 1 3.30 -2.96 13.31
CA MET A 1 2.63 -1.92 12.52
C MET A 1 3.62 -0.79 12.31
N LEU A 2 3.85 -0.39 11.07
CA LEU A 2 4.73 0.73 10.73
C LEU A 2 3.87 1.95 10.49
N ASN A 3 4.38 3.17 10.72
CA ASN A 3 3.61 4.40 10.51
C ASN A 3 4.14 5.15 9.29
N CYS A 4 3.25 5.60 8.42
CA CYS A 4 3.55 6.43 7.25
C CYS A 4 2.92 7.82 7.39
N PHE A 5 3.62 8.88 6.98
CA PHE A 5 3.10 10.24 7.10
C PHE A 5 2.30 10.68 5.87
N PHE A 6 1.07 11.17 6.09
CA PHE A 6 0.16 11.66 5.06
C PHE A 6 -0.42 13.04 5.45
N ASN A 7 0.39 14.09 5.32
CA ASN A 7 0.01 15.46 5.68
C ASN A 7 -1.02 16.15 4.76
N ASN A 8 -1.42 15.50 3.67
CA ASN A 8 -2.40 15.98 2.70
C ASN A 8 -3.76 15.28 2.82
N PHE A 9 -3.94 14.45 3.86
CA PHE A 9 -5.21 13.83 4.21
C PHE A 9 -5.91 14.64 5.31
N ASP A 10 -7.18 14.96 5.07
CA ASP A 10 -8.07 15.64 6.02
C ASP A 10 -9.15 14.65 6.46
N SER A 11 -9.09 14.20 7.71
CA SER A 11 -10.03 13.21 8.25
C SER A 11 -11.47 13.70 8.33
N ALA A 12 -11.74 15.00 8.21
CA ALA A 12 -13.09 15.55 8.20
C ALA A 12 -13.73 15.55 6.80
N LYS A 13 -12.96 15.20 5.77
CA LYS A 13 -13.38 15.25 4.37
C LYS A 13 -13.64 13.84 3.84
N GLU A 14 -14.78 13.68 3.16
CA GLU A 14 -15.03 12.49 2.35
C GLU A 14 -14.25 12.56 1.03
N TYR A 15 -13.53 11.49 0.72
CA TYR A 15 -12.74 11.36 -0.49
C TYR A 15 -13.28 10.25 -1.38
N THR A 16 -13.19 10.48 -2.68
CA THR A 16 -13.40 9.43 -3.69
C THR A 16 -12.18 8.50 -3.79
N HIS A 17 -12.36 7.30 -4.33
CA HIS A 17 -11.27 6.35 -4.60
C HIS A 17 -10.10 7.00 -5.35
N SER A 18 -10.37 7.78 -6.40
CA SER A 18 -9.31 8.44 -7.18
C SER A 18 -8.53 9.47 -6.36
N GLN A 19 -9.18 10.17 -5.43
CA GLN A 19 -8.50 11.14 -4.57
C GLN A 19 -7.63 10.45 -3.53
N ILE A 20 -8.11 9.38 -2.89
CA ILE A 20 -7.30 8.57 -1.97
C ILE A 20 -6.10 7.96 -2.69
N GLN A 21 -6.30 7.40 -3.89
CA GLN A 21 -5.20 6.89 -4.71
C GLN A 21 -4.14 7.96 -4.97
N LYS A 22 -4.53 9.18 -5.36
CA LYS A 22 -3.59 10.30 -5.56
C LYS A 22 -2.83 10.67 -4.28
N ILE A 23 -3.50 10.67 -3.14
CA ILE A 23 -2.88 10.91 -1.83
C ILE A 23 -1.83 9.83 -1.55
N ILE A 24 -2.19 8.56 -1.69
CA ILE A 24 -1.29 7.41 -1.51
C ILE A 24 -0.11 7.46 -2.49
N GLU A 25 -0.38 7.73 -3.76
CA GLU A 25 0.63 7.84 -4.83
C GLU A 25 1.65 8.94 -4.58
N SER A 26 1.25 10.06 -3.96
CA SER A 26 2.17 11.12 -3.57
C SER A 26 3.26 10.67 -2.58
N ARG A 27 3.04 9.52 -1.92
CA ARG A 27 3.97 8.86 -1.00
C ARG A 27 4.59 7.58 -1.56
N ARG A 28 4.53 7.39 -2.88
CA ARG A 28 5.07 6.21 -3.57
C ARG A 28 6.47 5.85 -3.09
N ASN A 29 7.41 6.79 -3.06
CA ASN A 29 8.79 6.51 -2.69
C ASN A 29 8.93 5.95 -1.27
N VAL A 30 8.13 6.43 -0.32
CA VAL A 30 8.13 5.95 1.08
C VAL A 30 7.53 4.55 1.16
N LEU A 31 6.40 4.31 0.50
CA LEU A 31 5.78 2.99 0.44
C LEU A 31 6.69 1.96 -0.25
N CYS A 32 7.43 2.40 -1.26
CA CYS A 32 8.42 1.61 -1.96
C CYS A 32 9.63 1.24 -1.10
N PHE A 33 10.12 2.20 -0.30
CA PHE A 33 11.14 1.93 0.71
C PHE A 33 10.65 0.84 1.67
N TYR A 34 9.48 1.02 2.27
CA TYR A 34 8.92 0.00 3.18
C TYR A 34 8.73 -1.35 2.50
N ALA A 35 8.27 -1.38 1.24
CA ALA A 35 8.14 -2.61 0.48
C ALA A 35 9.49 -3.35 0.37
N ILE A 36 10.57 -2.68 -0.02
CA ILE A 36 11.91 -3.27 -0.09
C ILE A 36 12.35 -3.82 1.27
N GLU A 37 12.21 -3.01 2.32
CA GLU A 37 12.66 -3.36 3.68
C GLU A 37 11.93 -4.59 4.25
N THR A 38 10.77 -4.95 3.72
CA THR A 38 10.07 -6.17 4.14
C THR A 38 10.81 -7.46 3.80
N GLY A 39 11.67 -7.44 2.77
CA GLY A 39 12.38 -8.63 2.28
C GLY A 39 11.52 -9.71 1.61
N PHE A 40 10.20 -9.50 1.44
CA PHE A 40 9.32 -10.46 0.78
C PHE A 40 9.51 -10.46 -0.74
N LYS A 41 9.18 -11.56 -1.43
CA LYS A 41 9.24 -11.57 -2.91
C LYS A 41 8.14 -10.70 -3.55
N ARG A 42 6.99 -10.64 -2.88
CA ARG A 42 5.78 -9.91 -3.26
C ARG A 42 5.45 -8.95 -2.13
N CYS A 43 4.87 -7.80 -2.45
CA CYS A 43 4.53 -6.82 -1.44
C CYS A 43 3.09 -6.33 -1.60
N ALA A 44 2.31 -6.52 -0.55
CA ALA A 44 1.01 -5.91 -0.37
C ALA A 44 1.04 -5.08 0.93
N LEU A 45 0.61 -3.83 0.82
CA LEU A 45 0.60 -2.86 1.90
C LEU A 45 -0.84 -2.42 2.14
N ALA A 46 -1.28 -2.42 3.39
CA ALA A 46 -2.56 -1.88 3.81
C ALA A 46 -2.37 -0.56 4.56
N LEU A 47 -3.16 0.45 4.19
CA LEU A 47 -3.21 1.76 4.83
C LEU A 47 -4.59 1.98 5.46
N ASN A 48 -4.63 2.30 6.75
CA ASN A 48 -5.90 2.54 7.45
C ASN A 48 -6.08 4.03 7.80
N PHE A 49 -6.72 4.79 6.92
CA PHE A 49 -6.99 6.21 7.15
C PHE A 49 -8.08 6.46 8.20
N ASP A 50 -8.88 5.44 8.56
CA ASP A 50 -9.84 5.54 9.67
C ASP A 50 -9.12 5.68 11.02
N GLU A 51 -7.86 5.25 11.09
CA GLU A 51 -6.98 5.38 12.25
C GLU A 51 -5.94 6.50 12.06
N TYR A 52 -6.21 7.50 11.24
CA TYR A 52 -5.32 8.64 11.04
C TYR A 52 -5.05 9.40 12.35
N ASN A 53 -3.78 9.48 12.75
CA ASN A 53 -3.37 10.23 13.93
C ASN A 53 -3.04 11.68 13.54
N GLN A 54 -3.92 12.60 13.94
CA GLN A 54 -3.74 14.03 13.65
C GLN A 54 -2.53 14.67 14.36
N LYS A 55 -2.08 14.12 15.49
CA LYS A 55 -0.99 14.72 16.28
C LYS A 55 0.36 14.59 15.61
N ASP A 56 0.60 13.46 14.95
CA ASP A 56 1.85 13.16 14.24
C ASP A 56 1.68 13.13 12.71
N GLY A 57 0.45 13.25 12.20
CA GLY A 57 0.15 13.23 10.77
C GLY A 57 0.37 11.86 10.13
N ALA A 58 0.22 10.79 10.90
CA ALA A 58 0.53 9.43 10.47
C ALA A 58 -0.72 8.57 10.21
N VAL A 59 -0.60 7.69 9.21
CA VAL A 59 -1.55 6.62 8.89
C VAL A 59 -0.85 5.28 9.18
N PRO A 60 -1.52 4.36 9.90
CA PRO A 60 -1.05 2.99 10.05
C PRO A 60 -0.79 2.31 8.71
N LEU A 61 0.41 1.75 8.57
CA LEU A 61 0.83 0.88 7.49
C LEU A 61 0.97 -0.56 8.02
N HIS A 62 0.26 -1.48 7.38
CA HIS A 62 0.36 -2.92 7.62
C HIS A 62 0.94 -3.62 6.41
N ILE A 63 1.85 -4.57 6.64
CA ILE A 63 2.40 -5.42 5.59
C ILE A 63 1.56 -6.69 5.57
N LEU A 64 0.95 -6.99 4.44
CA LEU A 64 0.07 -8.15 4.31
C LEU A 64 0.85 -9.38 3.89
N LEU A 65 0.61 -10.47 4.60
CA LEU A 65 1.07 -11.81 4.29
C LEU A 65 0.17 -12.47 3.24
N ASP A 66 0.68 -13.50 2.57
CA ASP A 66 -0.05 -14.26 1.54
C ASP A 66 -1.45 -14.71 2.00
N LYS A 67 -1.56 -15.20 3.24
CA LYS A 67 -2.85 -15.65 3.82
C LYS A 67 -3.84 -14.50 4.01
N GLU A 68 -3.35 -13.30 4.32
CA GLU A 68 -4.20 -12.12 4.53
C GLU A 68 -4.70 -11.59 3.19
N VAL A 69 -3.83 -11.52 2.18
CA VAL A 69 -4.23 -11.16 0.81
C VAL A 69 -5.22 -12.18 0.25
N TRP A 70 -5.00 -13.47 0.48
CA TRP A 70 -5.95 -14.51 0.09
C TRP A 70 -7.32 -14.29 0.73
N ALA A 71 -7.38 -14.07 2.04
CA ALA A 71 -8.64 -13.80 2.74
C ALA A 71 -9.34 -12.54 2.20
N LEU A 72 -8.59 -11.45 1.94
CA LEU A 72 -9.13 -10.23 1.34
C LEU A 72 -9.66 -10.44 -0.08
N SER A 73 -9.01 -11.31 -0.87
CA SER A 73 -9.47 -11.59 -2.23
C SER A 73 -10.84 -12.29 -2.29
N LEU A 74 -11.26 -12.95 -1.20
CA LEU A 74 -12.58 -13.56 -1.10
C LEU A 74 -13.69 -12.51 -1.06
N THR A 75 -13.39 -11.29 -0.59
CA THR A 75 -14.36 -10.19 -0.48
C THR A 75 -14.17 -9.11 -1.54
N GLN A 76 -12.92 -8.82 -1.93
CA GLN A 76 -12.54 -7.79 -2.90
C GLN A 76 -12.44 -8.32 -4.34
N GLY A 77 -12.60 -9.63 -4.53
CA GLY A 77 -12.57 -10.31 -5.83
C GLY A 77 -11.22 -10.92 -6.20
N LYS A 78 -11.28 -11.92 -7.09
CA LYS A 78 -10.12 -12.70 -7.56
C LYS A 78 -9.03 -11.85 -8.21
N GLU A 79 -9.40 -10.72 -8.81
CA GLU A 79 -8.46 -9.81 -9.47
C GLU A 79 -7.35 -9.32 -8.52
N LEU A 80 -7.67 -9.07 -7.24
CA LEU A 80 -6.69 -8.72 -6.22
C LEU A 80 -5.63 -9.82 -6.06
N GLN A 81 -6.07 -11.07 -5.98
CA GLN A 81 -5.17 -12.22 -5.83
C GLN A 81 -4.26 -12.38 -7.05
N ASP A 82 -4.82 -12.24 -8.26
CA ASP A 82 -4.07 -12.36 -9.51
C ASP A 82 -3.03 -11.23 -9.65
N GLN A 83 -3.40 -10.00 -9.29
CA GLN A 83 -2.46 -8.86 -9.24
C GLN A 83 -1.39 -9.04 -8.17
N TYR A 84 -1.73 -9.56 -6.99
CA TYR A 84 -0.74 -9.85 -5.95
C TYR A 84 0.24 -10.94 -6.38
N ASN A 85 -0.26 -12.03 -6.98
CA ASN A 85 0.57 -13.13 -7.46
C ASN A 85 1.57 -12.72 -8.55
N SER A 86 1.19 -11.73 -9.36
CA SER A 86 2.04 -11.12 -10.39
C SER A 86 2.91 -9.96 -9.87
N SER A 87 2.64 -9.47 -8.66
CA SER A 87 3.43 -8.40 -8.05
C SER A 87 4.84 -8.88 -7.69
N LEU A 88 5.82 -8.01 -7.87
CA LEU A 88 7.21 -8.26 -7.49
C LEU A 88 7.83 -7.00 -6.89
N ILE A 89 8.59 -7.17 -5.81
CA ILE A 89 9.43 -6.07 -5.30
C ILE A 89 10.31 -5.54 -6.43
N GLY A 90 10.41 -4.21 -6.51
CA GLY A 90 11.11 -3.51 -7.58
C GLY A 90 10.34 -3.39 -8.90
N LYS A 91 9.07 -3.82 -8.94
CA LYS A 91 8.18 -3.63 -10.10
C LYS A 91 6.85 -2.98 -9.73
N ASN A 92 6.17 -3.52 -8.73
CA ASN A 92 4.86 -3.05 -8.29
C ASN A 92 4.53 -3.52 -6.88
N ILE A 93 3.68 -2.75 -6.22
CA ILE A 93 3.18 -3.03 -4.87
C ILE A 93 1.66 -3.00 -4.94
N ILE A 94 1.00 -3.97 -4.32
CA ILE A 94 -0.44 -3.90 -4.13
C ILE A 94 -0.70 -3.00 -2.93
N VAL A 95 -1.45 -1.92 -3.10
CA VAL A 95 -1.87 -1.07 -1.99
C VAL A 95 -3.36 -1.28 -1.76
N ILE A 96 -3.69 -1.67 -0.54
CA ILE A 96 -5.04 -1.77 -0.02
C ILE A 96 -5.24 -0.61 0.94
N TYR A 97 -6.43 -0.02 0.95
CA TYR A 97 -6.72 1.10 1.82
C TYR A 97 -8.15 1.08 2.32
N THR A 98 -8.34 1.62 3.51
CA THR A 98 -9.62 2.00 4.09
C THR A 98 -9.57 3.48 4.45
N ALA A 99 -10.66 4.17 4.20
CA ALA A 99 -10.91 5.55 4.58
C ALA A 99 -12.41 5.73 4.85
N GLN A 100 -12.77 6.84 5.48
CA GLN A 100 -14.15 7.09 5.85
C GLN A 100 -15.08 7.01 4.63
N GLY A 101 -15.98 6.02 4.65
CA GLY A 101 -16.96 5.80 3.57
C GLY A 101 -16.40 5.20 2.28
N CYS A 102 -15.10 4.88 2.18
CA CYS A 102 -14.56 4.19 1.01
C CYS A 102 -13.37 3.27 1.33
N SER A 103 -13.35 2.09 0.69
CA SER A 103 -12.25 1.14 0.80
C SER A 103 -11.95 0.54 -0.56
N GLY A 104 -10.69 0.23 -0.83
CA GLY A 104 -10.34 -0.42 -2.09
C GLY A 104 -8.89 -0.82 -2.15
N TRP A 105 -8.48 -1.20 -3.35
CA TRP A 105 -7.10 -1.56 -3.62
C TRP A 105 -6.69 -1.11 -5.02
N PHE A 106 -5.39 -1.00 -5.25
CA PHE A 106 -4.82 -0.72 -6.57
C PHE A 106 -3.35 -1.17 -6.64
N SER A 107 -2.86 -1.34 -7.86
CA SER A 107 -1.46 -1.67 -8.12
C SER A 107 -0.66 -0.39 -8.31
N LEU A 108 0.27 -0.13 -7.40
CA LEU A 108 1.18 1.01 -7.45
C LEU A 108 2.46 0.59 -8.18
N LYS A 109 2.70 1.20 -9.35
CA LYS A 109 3.94 0.94 -10.10
C LYS A 109 5.15 1.44 -9.32
N PHE A 110 6.15 0.59 -9.25
CA PHE A 110 7.40 0.81 -8.57
C PHE A 110 8.54 0.46 -9.52
N ASP A 111 9.12 1.47 -10.18
CA ASP A 111 10.29 1.25 -11.03
C ASP A 111 11.53 1.71 -10.27
N LEU A 112 12.29 0.75 -9.74
CA LEU A 112 13.59 1.05 -9.15
C LEU A 112 14.65 1.40 -10.20
N GLY A 113 14.41 1.15 -11.49
CA GLY A 113 15.51 1.03 -12.44
C GLY A 113 16.51 -0.05 -12.00
N LYS A 114 17.76 0.02 -12.51
CA LYS A 114 18.85 -1.00 -12.43
C LYS A 114 19.28 -1.47 -11.02
N TYR A 115 18.61 -1.08 -9.94
CA TYR A 115 19.00 -1.44 -8.56
C TYR A 115 18.58 -2.85 -8.11
N THR A 116 17.98 -3.66 -8.99
CA THR A 116 17.67 -5.07 -8.73
C THR A 116 18.90 -6.00 -8.71
N ALA A 117 20.11 -5.51 -9.01
CA ALA A 117 21.31 -6.35 -9.11
C ALA A 117 22.24 -6.33 -7.88
N ALA A 118 21.97 -5.54 -6.83
CA ALA A 118 23.00 -5.23 -5.82
C ALA A 118 22.82 -5.88 -4.43
N THR A 119 21.75 -6.64 -4.17
CA THR A 119 21.55 -7.30 -2.85
C THR A 119 21.34 -8.80 -3.01
N SER A 120 22.34 -9.45 -3.60
CA SER A 120 22.70 -10.83 -3.30
C SER A 120 23.99 -10.80 -2.50
N LYS A 121 23.90 -10.74 -1.16
CA LYS A 121 25.00 -11.09 -0.25
C LYS A 121 24.44 -11.76 0.98
#